data_AF-A0A1G4ASV9-F1
#
_entry.id   AF-A0A1G4ASV9-F1
#
_cell.length_a   1.000
_cell.length_b   1.000
_cell.length_c   1.000
_cell.angle_alpha   90.00
_cell.angle_beta   90.00
_cell.angle_gamma   90.00
#
_symmetry.space_group_name_H-M   'P 1'
#
loop_
_entity.id
_entity.type
_entity.pdbx_description
1 polymer ?
#
loop_
_entity_poly.entity_id
_entity_poly.type
_entity_poly.pdbx_seq_one_letter_code
_entity_poly.pdbx_strand_id
1 'polypeptide(L)'
;MGLHRESSFEDLSPFEAELRRRVWWKIAILEGRTAQSTGTSMNSGIQLYGDTKQPLGVTGDNLVPSMSVLSRPSLVTTEMVFCSVRIEIGVWIIKQKCLLDFATSAERKYKFLKSIDDLESHIEEQYLRAINIDIPLNLLATYLARSAVC
;
A
#
# COMPACT_ATOMS: atom_id res chain seq x y z
N MET A 1 7.67 19.45 5.62
CA MET A 1 7.09 18.28 6.32
C MET A 1 7.82 16.97 6.03
N GLY A 2 8.63 16.84 4.97
CA GLY A 2 9.48 15.65 4.80
C GLY A 2 8.72 14.33 4.63
N LEU A 3 7.45 14.35 4.23
CA LEU A 3 6.54 13.21 4.30
C LEU A 3 6.98 11.95 3.55
N HIS A 4 7.91 12.09 2.60
CA HIS A 4 8.52 10.99 1.85
C HIS A 4 9.81 10.47 2.51
N ARG A 5 10.19 10.99 3.68
CA ARG A 5 11.41 10.64 4.41
C ARG A 5 11.08 10.15 5.80
N GLU A 6 11.28 8.86 6.04
CA GLU A 6 11.04 8.25 7.35
C GLU A 6 11.92 8.86 8.43
N SER A 7 13.16 9.25 8.10
CA SER A 7 14.07 9.96 9.02
C SER A 7 13.51 11.30 9.50
N SER A 8 12.59 11.92 8.76
CA SER A 8 11.93 13.16 9.21
C SER A 8 10.90 12.94 10.31
N PHE A 9 10.66 11.68 10.70
CA PHE A 9 9.70 11.29 11.74
C PHE A 9 10.37 10.88 13.05
N GLU A 10 11.70 10.84 13.12
CA GLU A 10 12.46 10.34 14.28
C GLU A 10 12.16 11.10 15.57
N ASP A 11 11.96 12.43 15.48
CA ASP A 11 11.67 13.29 16.64
C ASP A 11 10.17 13.46 16.93
N LEU A 12 9.29 12.72 16.23
CA LEU A 12 7.84 12.86 16.36
C LEU A 12 7.25 11.87 17.35
N SER A 13 6.09 12.23 17.90
CA SER A 13 5.26 11.26 18.60
C SER A 13 4.85 10.12 17.65
N PRO A 14 4.62 8.90 18.15
CA PRO A 14 4.13 7.79 17.33
C PRO A 14 2.84 8.13 16.58
N PHE A 15 2.01 9.00 17.16
CA PHE A 15 0.74 9.46 16.59
C PHE A 15 0.98 10.30 15.34
N GLU A 16 1.84 11.31 15.46
CA GLU A 16 2.18 12.20 14.35
C GLU A 16 2.94 11.48 13.25
N ALA A 17 3.87 10.59 13.61
CA ALA A 17 4.60 9.77 12.64
C ALA A 17 3.63 8.90 11.82
N GLU A 18 2.70 8.22 12.48
CA GLU A 18 1.70 7.39 11.81
C GLU A 18 0.75 8.22 10.93
N LEU A 19 0.31 9.38 11.41
CA LEU A 19 -0.52 10.28 10.63
C LEU A 19 0.20 10.76 9.36
N ARG A 20 1.50 11.10 9.47
CA ARG A 20 2.33 11.51 8.32
C ARG A 20 2.53 10.36 7.33
N ARG A 21 2.78 9.13 7.78
CA ARG A 21 2.80 7.94 6.90
C ARG A 21 1.49 7.80 6.14
N ARG A 22 0.35 7.88 6.83
CA ARG A 22 -0.99 7.79 6.20
C ARG A 22 -1.23 8.87 5.16
N VAL A 23 -0.83 10.11 5.44
CA VAL A 23 -0.94 11.22 4.49
C VAL A 23 -0.08 10.97 3.27
N TRP A 24 1.19 10.60 3.46
CA TRP A 24 2.12 10.34 2.36
C TRP A 24 1.59 9.28 1.40
N TRP A 25 1.17 8.12 1.93
CA TRP A 25 0.68 7.03 1.11
C TRP A 25 -0.64 7.35 0.40
N LYS A 26 -1.51 8.19 0.98
CA LYS A 26 -2.68 8.72 0.28
C LYS A 26 -2.28 9.58 -0.91
N ILE A 27 -1.30 10.47 -0.74
CA ILE A 27 -0.76 11.29 -1.84
C ILE A 27 -0.17 10.40 -2.93
N ALA A 28 0.69 9.44 -2.57
CA ALA A 28 1.33 8.53 -3.51
C ALA A 28 0.32 7.74 -4.35
N ILE A 29 -0.75 7.21 -3.72
CA ILE A 29 -1.82 6.49 -4.44
C ILE A 29 -2.56 7.44 -5.39
N LEU A 30 -2.89 8.65 -4.95
CA LEU A 30 -3.61 9.63 -5.75
C LEU A 30 -2.78 10.08 -6.95
N GLU A 31 -1.50 10.38 -6.78
CA GLU A 31 -0.60 10.73 -7.89
C GLU A 31 -0.51 9.59 -8.89
N GLY A 32 -0.40 8.33 -8.44
CA GLY A 32 -0.38 7.19 -9.34
C GLY A 32 -1.67 6.97 -10.10
N ARG A 33 -2.82 7.26 -9.49
CA ARG A 33 -4.12 7.24 -10.19
C ARG A 33 -4.24 8.38 -11.20
N THR A 34 -3.80 9.58 -10.83
CA THR A 34 -3.81 10.74 -11.73
C THR A 34 -2.92 10.49 -12.93
N ALA A 35 -1.68 10.03 -12.73
CA ALA A 35 -0.75 9.70 -13.81
C ALA A 35 -1.34 8.65 -14.78
N GLN A 36 -1.97 7.59 -14.25
CA GLN A 36 -2.68 6.61 -15.07
C GLN A 36 -3.81 7.24 -15.89
N SER A 37 -4.61 8.12 -15.28
CA SER A 37 -5.75 8.76 -15.95
C SER A 37 -5.35 9.78 -17.03
N THR A 38 -4.19 10.45 -16.85
CA THR A 38 -3.67 11.44 -17.81
C THR A 38 -2.77 10.80 -18.87
N GLY A 39 -2.58 9.48 -18.84
CA GLY A 39 -1.65 8.78 -19.73
C GLY A 39 -0.18 9.13 -19.49
N THR A 40 0.13 9.76 -18.35
CA THR A 40 1.49 10.12 -17.96
C THR A 40 2.15 8.92 -17.30
N SER A 41 3.36 8.54 -17.72
CA SER A 41 4.11 7.52 -17.00
C SER A 41 4.52 8.07 -15.64
N MET A 42 4.19 7.33 -14.58
CA MET A 42 4.75 7.63 -13.28
C MET A 42 6.23 7.23 -13.31
N ASN A 43 7.11 8.14 -12.90
CA ASN A 43 8.54 7.86 -12.89
C ASN A 43 8.81 6.67 -11.94
N SER A 44 9.33 5.57 -12.47
CA SER A 44 9.43 4.26 -11.83
C SER A 44 10.55 4.14 -10.78
N GLY A 45 11.29 5.23 -10.53
CA GLY A 45 12.33 5.26 -9.52
C GLY A 45 11.75 5.08 -8.11
N ILE A 46 12.14 3.98 -7.44
CA ILE A 46 11.84 3.70 -6.02
C ILE A 46 12.21 4.90 -5.11
N GLN A 47 13.23 5.68 -5.49
CA GLN A 47 13.63 6.91 -4.79
C GLN A 47 12.59 8.05 -4.84
N LEU A 48 11.66 8.08 -5.79
CA LEU A 48 10.65 9.15 -5.89
C LEU A 48 9.49 8.98 -4.91
N TYR A 49 9.17 7.75 -4.52
CA TYR A 49 8.15 7.47 -3.50
C TYR A 49 8.66 7.64 -2.07
N GLY A 50 9.96 7.85 -1.89
CA GLY A 50 10.57 7.98 -0.58
C GLY A 50 10.77 6.66 0.15
N ASP A 51 11.38 6.74 1.33
CA ASP A 51 11.66 5.60 2.22
C ASP A 51 10.62 5.45 3.35
N THR A 52 9.51 6.20 3.24
CA THR A 52 8.43 6.20 4.23
C THR A 52 7.80 4.83 4.36
N LYS A 53 7.76 4.32 5.60
CA LYS A 53 7.21 2.99 5.91
C LYS A 53 5.72 2.96 5.61
N GLN A 54 5.21 1.77 5.28
CA GLN A 54 3.78 1.56 5.12
C GLN A 54 3.04 1.88 6.44
N PRO A 55 1.82 2.43 6.38
CA PRO A 55 1.03 2.70 7.58
C PRO A 55 0.69 1.40 8.30
N LEU A 56 0.59 1.45 9.62
CA LEU A 56 0.17 0.29 10.39
C LEU A 56 -1.34 0.09 10.27
N GLY A 57 -1.77 -1.18 10.29
CA GLY A 57 -3.17 -1.62 10.31
C GLY A 57 -3.88 -1.35 11.64
N VAL A 58 -3.83 -0.11 12.13
CA VAL A 58 -4.43 0.35 13.38
C VAL A 58 -5.66 1.20 13.07
N THR A 59 -6.79 0.91 13.73
CA THR A 59 -8.04 1.69 13.60
C THR A 59 -7.85 3.13 14.05
N GLY A 60 -8.61 4.07 13.47
CA GLY A 60 -8.63 5.48 13.90
C GLY A 60 -8.88 5.65 15.39
N ASP A 61 -9.78 4.86 15.98
CA ASP A 61 -10.12 4.94 17.42
C ASP A 61 -8.93 4.60 18.35
N ASN A 62 -7.98 3.80 17.86
CA ASN A 62 -6.78 3.43 18.60
C ASN A 62 -5.63 4.43 18.39
N LEU A 63 -5.83 5.44 17.53
CA LEU A 63 -4.84 6.45 17.19
C LEU A 63 -5.11 7.72 18.02
N VAL A 64 -4.46 7.83 19.17
CA VAL A 64 -4.66 8.96 20.10
C VAL A 64 -3.39 9.80 20.27
N PRO A 65 -3.49 11.14 20.39
CA PRO A 65 -2.31 12.02 20.50
C PRO A 65 -1.40 11.71 21.71
N SER A 66 -1.97 11.18 22.79
CA SER A 66 -1.26 10.86 24.03
C SER A 66 -0.55 9.50 24.02
N MET A 67 -0.59 8.75 22.92
CA MET A 67 0.01 7.41 22.87
C MET A 67 1.54 7.46 22.86
N SER A 68 2.16 6.67 23.74
CA SER A 68 3.62 6.52 23.81
C SER A 68 4.16 5.44 22.89
N VAL A 69 3.31 4.50 22.46
CA VAL A 69 3.64 3.39 21.56
C VAL A 69 2.46 3.11 20.64
N LEU A 70 2.74 2.74 19.40
CA LEU A 70 1.72 2.27 18.46
C LEU A 70 1.17 0.92 18.93
N SER A 71 -0.16 0.84 19.08
CA SER A 71 -0.86 -0.41 19.36
C SER A 71 -0.53 -1.47 18.31
N ARG A 72 -0.55 -2.74 18.72
CA ARG A 72 -0.32 -3.86 17.80
C ARG A 72 -1.32 -3.76 16.62
N PRO A 73 -0.89 -4.02 15.37
CA PRO A 73 -1.80 -4.13 14.25
C PRO A 73 -2.97 -5.05 14.61
N SER A 74 -4.19 -4.56 14.42
CA SER A 74 -5.36 -5.37 14.72
C SER A 74 -5.46 -6.48 13.68
N LEU A 75 -5.67 -7.72 14.14
CA LEU A 75 -6.04 -8.85 13.27
C LEU A 75 -7.45 -8.67 12.69
N VAL A 76 -8.26 -7.79 13.28
CA VAL A 76 -9.61 -7.46 12.83
C VAL A 76 -9.54 -6.40 11.75
N THR A 77 -10.37 -6.55 10.72
CA THR A 77 -10.45 -5.63 9.59
C THR A 77 -10.74 -4.20 10.04
N THR A 78 -9.75 -3.34 9.92
CA THR A 78 -9.86 -1.91 10.21
C THR A 78 -10.12 -1.14 8.93
N GLU A 79 -10.56 0.12 9.04
CA GLU A 79 -10.65 1.03 7.88
C GLU A 79 -9.33 1.12 7.08
N MET A 80 -8.20 0.84 7.75
CA MET A 80 -6.88 0.87 7.13
C MET A 80 -6.64 -0.27 6.15
N VAL A 81 -7.38 -1.39 6.23
CA VAL A 81 -7.21 -2.53 5.29
C VAL A 81 -7.38 -2.09 3.85
N PHE A 82 -8.36 -1.24 3.59
CA PHE A 82 -8.57 -0.69 2.26
C PHE A 82 -7.38 0.14 1.76
N CYS A 83 -6.72 0.89 2.64
CA CYS A 83 -5.51 1.61 2.29
C CYS A 83 -4.33 0.65 2.09
N SER A 84 -4.12 -0.29 3.01
CA SER A 84 -3.00 -1.25 3.00
C SER A 84 -2.99 -2.08 1.72
N VAL A 85 -4.12 -2.65 1.32
CA VAL A 85 -4.25 -3.43 0.07
C VAL A 85 -3.82 -2.60 -1.14
N ARG A 86 -4.28 -1.35 -1.25
CA ARG A 86 -3.89 -0.47 -2.37
C ARG A 86 -2.41 -0.12 -2.37
N ILE A 87 -1.86 0.15 -1.20
CA ILE A 87 -0.43 0.48 -1.04
C ILE A 87 0.41 -0.69 -1.52
N GLU A 88 0.06 -1.90 -1.09
CA GLU A 88 0.82 -3.10 -1.40
C GLU A 88 0.79 -3.45 -2.90
N ILE A 89 -0.40 -3.43 -3.50
CA ILE A 89 -0.57 -3.58 -4.95
C ILE A 89 0.22 -2.50 -5.69
N GLY A 90 0.12 -1.24 -5.27
CA GLY A 90 0.83 -0.12 -5.88
C GLY A 90 2.35 -0.31 -5.85
N VAL A 91 2.91 -0.66 -4.68
CA VAL A 91 4.34 -0.95 -4.49
C VAL A 91 4.78 -2.12 -5.38
N TRP A 92 3.98 -3.19 -5.46
CA TRP A 92 4.27 -4.31 -6.35
C TRP A 92 4.30 -3.87 -7.82
N ILE A 93 3.30 -3.12 -8.30
CA ILE A 93 3.23 -2.63 -9.69
C ILE A 93 4.47 -1.82 -10.04
N ILE A 94 4.91 -0.92 -9.16
CA ILE A 94 6.10 -0.08 -9.37
C ILE A 94 7.35 -0.95 -9.48
N LYS A 95 7.53 -1.91 -8.57
CA LYS A 95 8.65 -2.86 -8.61
C LYS A 95 8.66 -3.64 -9.91
N GLN A 96 7.51 -4.13 -10.38
CA GLN A 96 7.45 -4.88 -11.63
C GLN A 96 7.68 -4.00 -12.87
N LYS A 97 7.11 -2.78 -12.94
CA LYS A 97 7.34 -1.86 -14.07
C LYS A 97 8.82 -1.52 -14.23
N CYS A 98 9.50 -1.24 -13.12
CA CYS A 98 10.96 -1.04 -13.10
C CYS A 98 11.73 -2.26 -13.67
N LEU A 99 11.22 -3.48 -13.48
CA LEU A 99 11.82 -4.71 -14.01
C LEU A 99 11.43 -5.04 -15.47
N LEU A 100 10.30 -4.51 -15.94
CA LEU A 100 9.72 -4.75 -17.27
C LEU A 100 10.21 -3.77 -18.33
N ASP A 101 10.54 -2.52 -17.97
CA ASP A 101 11.05 -1.49 -18.89
C ASP A 101 12.37 -1.90 -19.61
N PHE A 102 12.97 -3.04 -19.25
CA PHE A 102 14.28 -3.51 -19.71
C PHE A 102 14.32 -4.86 -20.47
N ALA A 103 13.23 -5.58 -20.81
CA ALA A 103 13.37 -6.92 -21.43
C ALA A 103 12.22 -7.50 -22.29
N THR A 104 12.59 -8.26 -23.33
CA THR A 104 11.74 -8.90 -24.38
C THR A 104 11.67 -10.45 -24.33
N SER A 105 12.13 -11.12 -23.26
CA SER A 105 12.26 -12.60 -23.20
C SER A 105 11.04 -13.36 -22.61
N ALA A 106 10.76 -14.56 -23.14
CA ALA A 106 9.66 -15.44 -22.72
C ALA A 106 9.76 -15.93 -21.26
N GLU A 107 10.97 -16.20 -20.76
CA GLU A 107 11.19 -16.60 -19.36
C GLU A 107 10.76 -15.51 -18.37
N ARG A 108 10.91 -14.23 -18.75
CA ARG A 108 10.52 -13.11 -17.89
C ARG A 108 9.00 -12.90 -17.88
N LYS A 109 8.30 -13.19 -18.99
CA LYS A 109 6.84 -13.25 -19.02
C LYS A 109 6.30 -14.29 -18.04
N TYR A 110 6.89 -15.50 -18.03
CA TYR A 110 6.53 -16.53 -17.06
C TYR A 110 6.77 -16.07 -15.61
N LYS A 111 7.93 -15.47 -15.32
CA LYS A 111 8.23 -14.92 -13.98
C LYS A 111 7.26 -13.82 -13.55
N PHE A 112 6.83 -12.97 -14.49
CA PHE A 112 5.84 -11.93 -14.22
C PHE A 112 4.45 -12.50 -13.94
N LEU A 113 4.00 -13.48 -14.72
CA LEU A 113 2.72 -14.16 -14.45
C LEU A 113 2.76 -14.86 -13.08
N LYS A 114 3.85 -15.57 -12.78
CA LYS A 114 4.03 -16.19 -11.46
C LYS A 114 4.01 -15.16 -10.32
N SER A 115 4.59 -13.98 -10.52
CA SER A 115 4.59 -12.94 -9.48
C SER A 115 3.22 -12.28 -9.28
N ILE A 116 2.30 -12.42 -10.25
CA ILE A 116 0.87 -12.06 -10.08
C ILE A 116 0.20 -13.09 -9.17
N ASP A 117 0.39 -14.38 -9.41
CA ASP A 117 -0.16 -15.46 -8.57
C ASP A 117 0.35 -15.37 -7.11
N ASP A 118 1.64 -15.05 -6.95
CA ASP A 118 2.26 -14.82 -5.64
C ASP A 118 1.65 -13.60 -4.92
N LEU A 119 1.35 -12.52 -5.65
CA LEU A 119 0.67 -11.34 -5.10
C LEU A 119 -0.75 -11.65 -4.66
N GLU A 120 -1.51 -12.36 -5.49
CA GLU A 120 -2.89 -12.76 -5.19
C GLU A 120 -2.96 -13.57 -3.90
N SER A 121 -2.11 -14.60 -3.81
CA SER A 121 -2.03 -15.47 -2.62
C SER A 121 -1.68 -14.68 -1.36
N HIS A 122 -0.73 -13.75 -1.48
CA HIS A 122 -0.31 -12.91 -0.37
C HIS A 122 -1.44 -11.99 0.13
N ILE A 123 -2.15 -11.32 -0.79
CA ILE A 123 -3.26 -10.43 -0.44
C ILE A 123 -4.42 -11.22 0.19
N GLU A 124 -4.72 -12.40 -0.33
CA GLU A 124 -5.78 -13.26 0.19
C GLU A 124 -5.47 -13.69 1.63
N GLU A 125 -4.25 -14.16 1.89
CA GLU A 125 -3.81 -14.62 3.21
C GLU A 125 -3.72 -13.50 4.24
N GLN A 126 -3.16 -12.35 3.86
CA GLN A 126 -2.93 -11.25 4.80
C GLN A 126 -4.18 -10.44 5.09
N TYR A 127 -5.04 -10.21 4.09
CA TYR A 127 -6.14 -9.25 4.22
C TYR A 127 -7.53 -9.85 4.04
N LEU A 128 -7.73 -10.76 3.09
CA LEU A 128 -9.07 -11.18 2.68
C LEU A 128 -9.63 -12.36 3.48
N ARG A 129 -8.77 -13.27 3.95
CA ARG A 129 -9.18 -14.51 4.63
C ARG A 129 -10.05 -14.28 5.87
N ALA A 130 -9.75 -13.23 6.64
CA ALA A 130 -10.47 -12.88 7.86
C ALA A 130 -11.32 -11.61 7.71
N ILE A 131 -11.60 -11.18 6.47
CA ILE A 131 -12.25 -9.91 6.21
C ILE A 131 -13.75 -9.97 6.52
N ASN A 132 -14.26 -9.02 7.30
CA ASN A 132 -15.70 -8.89 7.49
C ASN A 132 -16.32 -8.13 6.33
N ILE A 133 -17.10 -8.82 5.49
CA ILE A 133 -17.72 -8.30 4.26
C ILE A 133 -18.95 -7.41 4.55
N ASP A 134 -19.55 -7.51 5.75
CA ASP A 134 -20.71 -6.68 6.13
C ASP A 134 -20.36 -5.20 6.26
N ILE A 135 -19.06 -4.88 6.41
CA ILE A 135 -18.56 -3.51 6.44
C ILE A 135 -18.34 -3.05 4.99
N PRO A 136 -19.03 -2.00 4.50
CA PRO A 136 -18.96 -1.58 3.10
C PRO A 136 -17.53 -1.27 2.60
N LEU A 137 -16.69 -0.72 3.48
CA LEU A 137 -15.30 -0.40 3.14
C LEU A 137 -14.44 -1.66 2.94
N ASN A 138 -14.73 -2.72 3.68
CA ASN A 138 -14.04 -4.00 3.56
C ASN A 138 -14.47 -4.71 2.28
N LEU A 139 -15.78 -4.70 1.99
CA LEU A 139 -16.31 -5.20 0.73
C LEU A 139 -15.63 -4.51 -0.46
N LEU A 140 -15.48 -3.19 -0.40
CA LEU A 140 -14.76 -2.42 -1.41
C LEU A 140 -13.28 -2.83 -1.53
N ALA A 141 -12.61 -3.12 -0.41
CA ALA A 141 -11.24 -3.62 -0.41
C ALA A 141 -11.12 -5.00 -1.10
N THR A 142 -12.08 -5.90 -0.84
CA THR A 142 -12.14 -7.21 -1.51
C THR A 142 -12.31 -7.08 -3.02
N TYR A 143 -13.24 -6.24 -3.48
CA TYR A 143 -13.43 -6.02 -4.92
C TYR A 143 -12.21 -5.39 -5.56
N LEU A 144 -11.58 -4.41 -4.89
CA LEU A 144 -10.37 -3.78 -5.39
C LEU A 144 -9.23 -4.78 -5.53
N ALA A 145 -8.98 -5.60 -4.50
CA ALA A 145 -7.95 -6.63 -4.52
C ALA A 145 -8.15 -7.59 -5.69
N ARG A 146 -9.36 -8.13 -5.85
CA ARG A 146 -9.67 -9.08 -6.93
C ARG A 146 -9.56 -8.45 -8.33
N SER A 147 -9.98 -7.19 -8.47
CA SER A 147 -9.87 -6.46 -9.75
C SER A 147 -8.43 -6.14 -10.18
N ALA A 148 -7.47 -6.21 -9.27
CA ALA A 148 -6.07 -5.92 -9.59
C ALA A 148 -5.31 -7.12 -10.17
N VAL A 149 -5.87 -8.33 -10.02
CA VAL A 149 -5.23 -9.59 -10.40
C VAL A 149 -5.90 -10.22 -11.63
N CYS A 150 -7.20 -9.99 -11.83
CA CYS A 150 -7.94 -10.38 -13.04
C CYS A 150 -7.63 -9.49 -14.25
#